data_AF-A0A8M8UZ07-F1
#
_entry.id   AF-A0A8M8UZ07-F1
#
_cell.length_a   1.000
_cell.length_b   1.000
_cell.length_c   1.000
_cell.angle_alpha   90.00
_cell.angle_beta   90.00
_cell.angle_gamma   90.00
#
_symmetry.space_group_name_H-M   'P 1'
#
loop_
_entity.id
_entity.type
_entity.pdbx_description
1 polymer ?
#
loop_
_entity_poly.entity_id
_entity_poly.type
_entity_poly.pdbx_seq_one_letter_code
_entity_poly.pdbx_strand_id
1 'polypeptide(L)'
;MFTYVMAGWEGSANDAHVFMDCLNNDRNFRWPSNGKYYFVDYAYPNFSGFLVPYCQDRYYINSFRGNNRQAREPKELFNQHRSQLRNVIKRAFGVLKNIFPILKGPMPHYSLER
;
A
#
# COMPACT_ATOMS: atom_id res chain seq x y z
N MET A 1 3.87 9.20 9.16
CA MET A 1 4.72 10.02 8.27
C MET A 1 4.90 9.26 6.97
N PHE A 2 4.59 9.86 5.83
CA PHE A 2 4.92 9.30 4.52
C PHE A 2 6.34 9.73 4.16
N THR A 3 7.14 8.82 3.62
CA THR A 3 8.56 9.07 3.30
C THR A 3 8.80 9.35 1.83
N TYR A 4 7.84 8.98 0.98
CA TYR A 4 7.88 9.12 -0.46
C TYR A 4 6.45 9.20 -1.01
N VAL A 5 6.22 10.04 -2.01
CA VAL A 5 4.94 10.19 -2.72
C VAL A 5 5.26 10.39 -4.20
N MET A 6 4.70 9.54 -5.05
CA MET A 6 4.70 9.73 -6.51
C MET A 6 3.42 10.47 -6.91
N ALA A 7 3.55 11.60 -7.61
CA ALA A 7 2.45 12.43 -8.08
C ALA A 7 2.60 12.74 -9.58
N GLY A 8 1.58 13.34 -10.20
CA GLY A 8 1.62 13.74 -11.62
C GLY A 8 1.19 12.66 -12.62
N TRP A 9 0.62 11.55 -12.14
CA TRP A 9 0.04 10.51 -13.00
C TRP A 9 -1.43 10.73 -13.28
N GLU A 10 -1.89 10.27 -14.44
CA GLU A 10 -3.30 10.24 -14.79
C GLU A 10 -4.10 9.40 -13.79
N GLY A 11 -5.33 9.83 -13.47
CA GLY A 11 -6.17 9.14 -12.48
C GLY A 11 -6.57 7.71 -12.86
N SER A 12 -6.44 7.33 -14.14
CA SER A 12 -6.69 5.99 -14.68
C SER A 12 -5.42 5.14 -14.81
N ALA A 13 -4.26 5.65 -14.40
CA ALA A 13 -3.00 4.92 -14.51
C ALA A 13 -3.04 3.62 -13.68
N ASN A 14 -2.46 2.56 -14.24
CA ASN A 14 -2.31 1.29 -13.53
C ASN A 14 -1.25 1.43 -12.43
N ASP A 15 -1.62 1.16 -11.18
CA ASP A 15 -0.73 1.18 -10.00
C ASP A 15 0.62 0.47 -10.24
N ALA A 16 0.62 -0.68 -10.91
CA ALA A 16 1.84 -1.43 -11.19
C ALA A 16 2.77 -0.68 -12.17
N HIS A 17 2.19 0.03 -13.14
CA HIS A 17 2.96 0.85 -14.09
C HIS A 17 3.56 2.07 -13.39
N VAL A 18 2.77 2.78 -12.58
CA VAL A 18 3.23 3.92 -11.77
C VAL A 18 4.38 3.48 -10.85
N PHE A 19 4.26 2.30 -10.25
CA PHE A 19 5.29 1.74 -9.39
C PHE A 19 6.56 1.36 -10.15
N MET A 20 6.45 0.69 -11.29
CA MET A 20 7.63 0.35 -12.08
C MET A 20 8.35 1.60 -12.60
N ASP A 21 7.61 2.64 -13.00
CA ASP A 21 8.20 3.91 -13.40
C ASP A 21 8.95 4.56 -12.22
N CYS A 22 8.32 4.62 -11.04
CA CYS A 22 8.93 5.10 -9.81
C CYS A 22 10.27 4.41 -9.51
N LEU A 23 10.35 3.09 -9.68
CA LEU A 23 11.58 2.33 -9.39
C LEU A 23 12.70 2.59 -10.39
N ASN A 24 12.35 2.83 -11.65
CA ASN A 24 13.31 2.94 -12.74
C ASN A 24 13.76 4.40 -12.97
N ASN A 25 12.88 5.35 -12.73
CA ASN A 25 13.05 6.74 -13.19
C ASN A 25 13.14 7.76 -12.04
N ASP A 26 12.62 7.47 -10.85
CA ASP A 26 12.69 8.40 -9.71
C ASP A 26 13.88 8.12 -8.79
N ARG A 27 14.86 9.02 -8.81
CA ARG A 27 16.07 8.96 -7.96
C ARG A 27 15.79 9.18 -6.47
N ASN A 28 14.63 9.74 -6.13
CA ASN A 28 14.21 9.94 -4.74
C ASN A 28 13.64 8.66 -4.13
N PHE A 29 13.28 7.67 -4.93
CA PHE A 29 12.83 6.38 -4.42
C PHE A 29 13.99 5.66 -3.75
N ARG A 30 13.81 5.28 -2.48
CA ARG A 30 14.84 4.58 -1.71
C ARG A 30 14.54 3.09 -1.64
N TRP A 31 15.43 2.28 -2.22
CA TRP A 31 15.41 0.82 -2.07
C TRP A 31 15.58 0.41 -0.61
N PRO A 32 14.98 -0.71 -0.18
CA PRO A 32 15.19 -1.24 1.16
C PRO A 32 16.67 -1.63 1.33
N SER A 33 17.21 -1.44 2.54
CA SER A 33 18.58 -1.86 2.85
C SER A 33 18.76 -3.37 2.67
N ASN A 34 19.99 -3.82 2.47
CA ASN A 34 20.29 -5.24 2.30
C ASN A 34 19.69 -6.09 3.44
N GLY A 35 19.04 -7.20 3.10
CA GLY A 35 18.29 -8.07 4.04
C GLY A 35 16.94 -7.53 4.51
N LYS A 36 16.47 -6.38 4.00
CA LYS A 36 15.14 -5.81 4.32
C LYS A 36 14.23 -5.82 3.09
N TYR A 37 12.93 -5.76 3.35
CA TYR A 37 11.89 -5.79 2.32
C TYR A 37 10.81 -4.77 2.65
N TYR A 38 10.25 -4.14 1.62
CA TYR A 38 9.00 -3.41 1.73
C TYR A 38 7.81 -4.36 1.56
N PHE A 39 6.75 -4.14 2.36
CA PHE A 39 5.50 -4.85 2.18
C PHE A 39 4.59 -4.11 1.21
N VAL A 40 4.16 -4.81 0.17
CA VAL A 40 3.35 -4.23 -0.91
C VAL A 40 1.95 -4.86 -0.95
N ASP A 41 1.01 -4.15 -1.59
CA ASP A 41 -0.32 -4.68 -1.91
C ASP A 41 -0.26 -5.76 -3.00
N TYR A 42 -1.29 -6.61 -3.03
CA TYR A 42 -1.34 -7.76 -3.95
C TYR A 42 -1.32 -7.36 -5.43
N ALA A 43 -1.68 -6.11 -5.73
CA ALA A 43 -1.64 -5.54 -7.08
C ALA A 43 -0.22 -5.22 -7.57
N TYR A 44 0.79 -5.31 -6.70
CA TYR A 44 2.18 -5.03 -7.04
C TYR A 44 2.97 -6.32 -7.31
N PRO A 45 4.00 -6.25 -8.17
CA PRO A 45 4.84 -7.40 -8.46
C PRO A 45 5.65 -7.86 -7.23
N ASN A 46 5.84 -9.17 -7.11
CA ASN A 46 6.64 -9.80 -6.06
C ASN A 46 8.05 -10.10 -6.59
N PHE A 47 9.06 -9.40 -6.08
CA PHE A 47 10.47 -9.60 -6.45
C PHE A 47 11.40 -9.09 -5.35
N SER A 48 12.72 -9.25 -5.53
CA SER A 48 13.71 -8.85 -4.52
C SER A 48 13.50 -7.41 -4.03
N GLY A 49 13.40 -7.23 -2.72
CA GLY A 49 13.08 -5.96 -2.07
C GLY A 49 11.60 -5.70 -1.80
N PHE A 50 10.66 -6.44 -2.40
CA PHE A 50 9.22 -6.26 -2.23
C PHE A 50 8.49 -7.57 -1.99
N LEU A 51 7.73 -7.64 -0.89
CA LEU A 51 6.98 -8.84 -0.52
C LEU A 51 5.47 -8.59 -0.59
N VAL A 52 4.81 -9.39 -1.43
CA VAL A 52 3.36 -9.51 -1.49
C VAL A 52 2.84 -10.47 -0.41
N PRO A 53 1.54 -10.42 -0.04
CA PRO A 53 0.93 -11.43 0.81
C PRO A 53 1.09 -12.85 0.26
N TYR A 54 1.21 -13.83 1.13
CA TYR A 54 1.11 -15.23 0.72
C TYR A 54 -0.33 -15.54 0.29
N CYS A 55 -0.49 -16.09 -0.91
CA CYS A 55 -1.76 -16.67 -1.36
C CYS A 55 -2.09 -17.91 -0.52
N GLN A 56 -3.38 -18.04 -0.17
CA GLN A 56 -4.05 -19.20 0.46
C GLN A 56 -4.35 -19.22 1.95
N ASP A 57 -4.02 -18.22 2.77
CA ASP A 57 -4.49 -18.22 4.17
C ASP A 57 -5.06 -16.89 4.63
N ARG A 58 -6.18 -16.99 5.36
CA ARG A 58 -6.87 -15.95 6.17
C ARG A 58 -6.27 -14.54 6.03
N TYR A 59 -6.80 -13.75 5.10
CA TYR A 59 -6.21 -12.45 4.72
C TYR A 59 -6.66 -11.27 5.60
N TYR A 60 -7.90 -11.31 6.11
CA TYR A 60 -8.50 -10.17 6.78
C TYR A 60 -8.14 -10.16 8.26
N ILE A 61 -7.89 -8.97 8.85
CA ILE A 61 -7.61 -8.84 10.29
C ILE A 61 -8.73 -9.45 11.16
N ASN A 62 -9.97 -9.44 10.66
CA ASN A 62 -11.12 -10.06 11.31
C ASN A 62 -11.10 -11.59 11.25
N SER A 63 -10.37 -12.18 10.29
CA SER A 63 -10.14 -13.63 10.22
C SER A 63 -9.32 -14.16 11.40
N PHE A 64 -8.66 -13.27 12.16
CA PHE A 64 -7.84 -13.60 13.33
C PHE A 64 -8.47 -13.17 14.68
N ARG A 65 -9.68 -12.59 14.68
CA ARG A 65 -10.37 -12.19 15.92
C ARG A 65 -11.21 -13.35 16.48
N GLY A 66 -10.94 -13.76 17.73
CA GLY A 66 -11.69 -14.79 18.48
C GLY A 66 -10.80 -15.90 19.09
N ASN A 67 -11.28 -16.57 20.14
CA ASN A 67 -10.51 -17.50 21.00
C ASN A 67 -9.81 -18.69 20.30
N ASN A 68 -10.10 -18.98 19.03
CA ASN A 68 -9.49 -20.09 18.27
C ASN A 68 -8.96 -19.70 16.88
N ARG A 69 -8.84 -18.39 16.58
CA ARG A 69 -8.51 -17.90 15.24
C ARG A 69 -7.10 -17.32 15.11
N GLN A 70 -6.22 -17.55 16.08
CA GLN A 70 -4.85 -17.08 15.99
C GLN A 70 -4.12 -17.70 14.78
N ALA A 71 -3.25 -16.90 14.16
CA ALA A 71 -2.32 -17.39 13.15
C ALA A 71 -1.38 -18.39 13.80
N ARG A 72 -1.27 -19.59 13.22
CA ARG A 72 -0.42 -20.65 13.75
C ARG A 72 0.78 -20.91 12.84
N GLU A 73 0.57 -20.78 11.53
CA GLU A 73 1.61 -20.99 10.54
C GLU A 73 2.43 -19.70 10.31
N PRO A 74 3.73 -19.81 9.98
CA PRO A 74 4.58 -18.66 9.68
C PRO A 74 3.99 -17.74 8.59
N LYS A 75 3.34 -18.32 7.57
CA LYS A 75 2.67 -17.58 6.49
C LYS A 75 1.46 -16.79 6.98
N GLU A 76 0.68 -17.36 7.90
CA GLU A 76 -0.46 -16.70 8.51
C GLU A 76 -0.02 -15.54 9.40
N LEU A 77 1.03 -15.76 10.20
CA LEU A 77 1.61 -14.71 11.03
C LEU A 77 2.10 -13.56 10.16
N PHE A 78 2.81 -13.86 9.08
CA PHE A 78 3.23 -12.86 8.10
C PHE A 78 2.05 -12.05 7.55
N ASN A 79 1.01 -12.73 7.05
CA ASN A 79 -0.20 -12.09 6.52
C ASN A 79 -0.92 -11.23 7.58
N GLN A 80 -0.98 -11.69 8.84
CA GLN A 80 -1.59 -10.96 9.95
C GLN A 80 -0.84 -9.66 10.27
N HIS A 81 0.48 -9.72 10.46
CA HIS A 81 1.30 -8.53 10.73
C HIS A 81 1.19 -7.50 9.58
N ARG A 82 1.26 -7.99 8.34
CA ARG A 82 1.06 -7.15 7.15
C ARG A 82 -0.33 -6.49 7.15
N SER A 83 -1.38 -7.23 7.48
CA SER A 83 -2.76 -6.71 7.54
C SER A 83 -2.91 -5.61 8.60
N GLN A 84 -2.26 -5.77 9.77
CA GLN A 84 -2.20 -4.74 10.81
C GLN A 84 -1.51 -3.47 10.32
N LEU A 85 -0.35 -3.59 9.67
CA LEU A 85 0.39 -2.46 9.10
C LEU A 85 -0.42 -1.74 8.01
N ARG A 86 -1.04 -2.50 7.09
CA ARG A 86 -1.92 -1.95 6.05
C ARG A 86 -3.09 -1.19 6.68
N ASN A 87 -3.65 -1.67 7.78
CA ASN A 87 -4.73 -0.99 8.50
C ASN A 87 -4.28 0.37 9.08
N VAL A 88 -3.06 0.47 9.61
CA VAL A 88 -2.50 1.76 10.06
C VAL A 88 -2.39 2.74 8.89
N ILE A 89 -1.85 2.30 7.76
CA ILE A 89 -1.71 3.14 6.55
C ILE A 89 -3.08 3.60 6.05
N LYS A 90 -4.05 2.67 5.92
CA LYS A 90 -5.42 2.98 5.50
C LYS A 90 -6.10 3.99 6.42
N ARG A 91 -5.93 3.85 7.74
CA ARG A 91 -6.46 4.81 8.72
C ARG A 91 -5.83 6.19 8.57
N ALA A 92 -4.52 6.27 8.35
CA ALA A 92 -3.84 7.53 8.08
C ALA A 92 -4.38 8.22 6.82
N PHE A 93 -4.59 7.47 5.73
CA PHE A 93 -5.25 8.00 4.53
C PHE A 93 -6.70 8.41 4.78
N GLY A 94 -7.43 7.69 5.63
CA GLY A 94 -8.78 8.09 6.05
C GLY A 94 -8.80 9.45 6.75
N VAL A 95 -7.82 9.72 7.61
CA VAL A 95 -7.66 11.03 8.26
C VAL A 95 -7.32 12.11 7.23
N LEU A 96 -6.39 11.84 6.30
CA LEU A 96 -6.07 12.79 5.22
C LEU A 96 -7.29 13.12 4.37
N LYS A 97 -8.07 12.11 3.98
CA LYS A 97 -9.33 12.32 3.25
C LYS A 97 -10.30 13.18 4.05
N ASN A 98 -10.35 13.03 5.37
CA ASN A 98 -11.20 13.86 6.22
C ASN A 98 -10.78 15.32 6.29
N ILE A 99 -9.47 15.59 6.27
CA ILE A 99 -8.92 16.95 6.32
C ILE A 99 -8.99 17.62 4.95
N PHE A 100 -8.79 16.87 3.86
CA PHE A 100 -8.70 17.39 2.50
C PHE A 100 -9.89 16.87 1.65
N PRO A 101 -10.97 17.66 1.51
CA PRO A 101 -12.15 17.26 0.74
C PRO A 101 -11.85 16.87 -0.72
N ILE A 102 -10.81 17.46 -1.32
CA ILE A 102 -10.33 17.13 -2.66
C ILE A 102 -9.95 15.65 -2.84
N LEU A 103 -9.69 14.92 -1.74
CA LEU A 103 -9.36 13.50 -1.76
C LEU A 103 -10.57 12.56 -1.54
N LYS A 104 -11.79 13.10 -1.34
CA LYS A 104 -13.00 12.32 -0.97
C LYS A 104 -13.83 11.84 -2.16
N GLY A 105 -13.57 12.29 -3.39
CA GLY A 105 -14.44 11.98 -4.53
C GLY A 105 -13.88 12.44 -5.88
N PRO A 106 -14.67 12.33 -6.96
CA PRO A 106 -14.28 12.86 -8.26
C PRO A 106 -13.96 14.35 -8.11
N MET A 107 -12.80 14.76 -8.61
CA MET A 107 -12.42 16.17 -8.53
C MET A 107 -13.44 17.01 -9.32
N PRO A 108 -13.96 18.11 -8.75
CA PRO A 108 -14.71 19.05 -9.53
C PRO A 108 -13.81 19.59 -10.66
N HIS A 109 -14.38 19.83 -11.84
CA HIS A 109 -13.65 20.44 -12.95
C HIS A 109 -13.18 21.83 -12.51
N TYR A 110 -11.88 22.00 -12.34
CA TYR A 110 -11.26 23.30 -12.15
C TYR A 110 -10.90 23.84 -13.53
N SER A 111 -11.49 24.98 -13.91
CA SER A 111 -11.10 25.72 -15.10
C SER A 111 -9.66 26.18 -14.91
N LEU A 112 -8.74 25.67 -15.73
CA LEU A 112 -7.38 26.19 -15.83
C LEU A 112 -7.43 27.48 -16.64
N GLU A 113 -8.01 28.53 -16.09
CA GLU A 113 -7.81 29.86 -16.65
C GLU A 113 -6.38 30.30 -16.35
N ARG A 114 -5.70 30.74 -17.42
CA ARG A 114 -4.26 30.99 -17.48
C ARG A 114 -3.97 32.47 -17.38
#